data_AF-A0A5N6UZ88-F1
#
_entry.id   AF-A0A5N6UZ88-F1
#
_cell.length_a   1.000
_cell.length_b   1.000
_cell.length_c   1.000
_cell.angle_alpha   90.00
_cell.angle_beta   90.00
_cell.angle_gamma   90.00
#
_symmetry.space_group_name_H-M   'P 1'
#
loop_
_entity.id
_entity.type
_entity.pdbx_description
1 polymer ?
#
loop_
_entity_poly.entity_id
_entity_poly.type
_entity_poly.pdbx_seq_one_letter_code
_entity_poly.pdbx_strand_id
1 'polypeptide(L)'
;MPANGTEILPPLLPVSPEDHGAWAITVSTILLIVAALATSVTLISRVRILRSLTWTDTFLVAATILFVVQTTCVNFASSNGIGKHRDTLSDVAFQSYNKFFCASQILSVIVLACSKAAIAHLLISIEPFNTVLVACQVLLGLIGAWTVAFAIILAVQYAQPQLWNSNPNIYMDLEALHTGLAVCHMLLDIALVALPMILMCKVQMSQWKRLQICALFGLRLLVPALTIQYIVSLRPVFHSISLDQPWHILMPTLWLQLVQGASIICTCIPSLKRALAELQTGMMAGTVSELFELSVSGHMARWRMALHQNQKDRARMRPSTTDLTQVVTERST
;
A
#
# COMPACT_ATOMS: atom_id res chain seq x y z
N MET A 1 1.71 -37.76 49.01
CA MET A 1 2.70 -37.39 47.98
C MET A 1 2.09 -36.28 47.15
N PRO A 2 2.49 -35.00 47.34
CA PRO A 2 1.85 -33.87 46.70
C PRO A 2 2.30 -33.75 45.23
N ALA A 3 1.33 -33.54 44.35
CA ALA A 3 1.53 -33.26 42.94
C ALA A 3 2.33 -31.96 42.77
N ASN A 4 3.50 -32.06 42.14
CA ASN A 4 4.41 -30.94 41.89
C ASN A 4 3.84 -30.08 40.75
N GLY A 5 3.04 -29.07 41.10
CA GLY A 5 2.33 -28.19 40.19
C GLY A 5 3.19 -27.10 39.55
N THR A 6 4.18 -27.49 38.73
CA THR A 6 4.92 -26.56 37.84
C THR A 6 5.36 -27.23 36.53
N GLU A 7 4.45 -27.92 35.84
CA GLU A 7 4.59 -28.10 34.38
C GLU A 7 4.26 -26.76 33.71
N ILE A 8 5.23 -25.85 33.73
CA ILE A 8 5.21 -24.66 32.89
C ILE A 8 5.38 -25.18 31.46
N LEU A 9 4.31 -25.10 30.65
CA LEU A 9 4.38 -25.37 29.21
C LEU A 9 5.64 -24.70 28.63
N PRO A 10 6.45 -25.41 27.83
CA PRO A 10 7.62 -24.81 27.21
C PRO A 10 7.15 -23.55 26.45
N PRO A 11 7.89 -22.43 26.56
CA PRO A 11 7.51 -21.22 25.84
C PRO A 11 7.36 -21.55 24.36
N LEU A 12 6.27 -21.06 23.75
CA LEU A 12 5.95 -21.29 22.33
C LEU A 12 7.12 -20.91 21.39
N LEU A 13 8.04 -20.08 21.88
CA LEU A 13 9.36 -19.88 21.30
C LEU A 13 10.43 -19.82 22.41
N PRO A 14 11.35 -20.79 22.52
CA PRO A 14 12.48 -20.69 23.43
C PRO A 14 13.45 -19.60 22.94
N VAL A 15 13.63 -18.54 23.73
CA VAL A 15 14.65 -17.52 23.50
C VAL A 15 15.91 -18.00 24.21
N SER A 16 16.76 -18.73 23.48
CA SER A 16 18.10 -19.13 23.94
C SER A 16 19.15 -18.18 23.37
N PRO A 17 20.29 -17.91 24.04
CA PRO A 17 21.43 -17.17 23.48
C PRO A 17 21.94 -17.73 22.14
N GLU A 18 21.57 -18.97 21.83
CA GLU A 18 21.94 -19.72 20.62
C GLU A 18 20.77 -19.92 19.64
N ASP A 19 19.58 -19.37 19.91
CA ASP A 19 18.37 -19.49 19.07
C ASP A 19 17.71 -18.12 18.83
N HIS A 20 18.18 -17.39 17.83
CA HIS A 20 17.66 -16.07 17.47
C HIS A 20 16.41 -16.10 16.56
N GLY A 21 15.95 -17.29 16.15
CA GLY A 21 14.76 -17.46 15.30
C GLY A 21 13.49 -16.86 15.92
N ALA A 22 13.41 -16.80 17.25
CA ALA A 22 12.27 -16.21 17.96
C ALA A 22 12.09 -14.71 17.72
N TRP A 23 13.20 -13.98 17.54
CA TRP A 23 13.17 -12.56 17.17
C TRP A 23 12.65 -12.38 15.75
N ALA A 24 13.08 -13.22 14.82
CA ALA A 24 12.61 -13.20 13.43
C ALA A 24 11.09 -13.41 13.35
N ILE A 25 10.57 -14.41 14.06
CA ILE A 25 9.13 -14.72 14.07
C ILE A 25 8.32 -13.59 14.70
N THR A 26 8.78 -13.05 15.84
CA THR A 26 8.06 -11.99 16.57
C THR A 26 7.98 -10.70 15.74
N VAL A 27 9.11 -10.22 15.24
CA VAL A 27 9.17 -8.99 14.43
C VAL A 27 8.37 -9.14 13.14
N SER A 28 8.52 -10.28 12.45
CA SER A 28 7.80 -10.54 11.20
C SER A 28 6.30 -10.57 11.39
N THR A 29 5.82 -11.16 12.50
CA THR A 29 4.40 -11.23 12.83
C THR A 29 3.83 -9.85 13.17
N ILE A 30 4.55 -9.04 13.95
CA ILE A 30 4.12 -7.67 14.27
C ILE A 30 4.01 -6.83 12.98
N LEU A 31 5.02 -6.89 12.11
CA LEU A 31 5.01 -6.18 10.83
C LEU A 31 3.86 -6.63 9.93
N LEU A 32 3.57 -7.93 9.91
CA LEU A 32 2.44 -8.48 9.17
C LEU A 32 1.12 -7.90 9.67
N ILE A 33 0.90 -7.86 10.99
CA ILE A 33 -0.32 -7.30 11.58
C ILE A 33 -0.46 -5.82 11.20
N VAL A 34 0.61 -5.03 11.33
CA VAL A 34 0.58 -3.60 10.98
C VAL A 34 0.28 -3.40 9.50
N ALA A 35 0.93 -4.14 8.60
CA ALA A 35 0.70 -4.05 7.17
C ALA A 35 -0.74 -4.49 6.77
N ALA A 36 -1.25 -5.55 7.40
CA ALA A 36 -2.61 -6.04 7.19
C ALA A 36 -3.66 -5.02 7.67
N LEU A 37 -3.47 -4.41 8.83
CA LEU A 37 -4.33 -3.35 9.36
C LEU A 37 -4.32 -2.12 8.43
N ALA A 38 -3.13 -1.65 8.02
CA ALA A 38 -3.00 -0.51 7.11
C ALA A 38 -3.69 -0.78 5.77
N THR A 39 -3.56 -1.99 5.23
CA THR A 39 -4.25 -2.42 4.01
C THR A 39 -5.76 -2.44 4.19
N SER A 40 -6.23 -3.02 5.30
CA SER A 40 -7.65 -3.14 5.62
C SER A 40 -8.31 -1.77 5.76
N VAL A 41 -7.68 -0.84 6.48
CA VAL A 41 -8.15 0.55 6.60
C VAL A 41 -8.25 1.19 5.22
N THR A 42 -7.21 1.06 4.39
CA THR A 42 -7.19 1.64 3.04
C THR A 42 -8.29 1.05 2.15
N LEU A 43 -8.47 -0.27 2.17
CA LEU A 43 -9.49 -0.97 1.39
C LEU A 43 -10.89 -0.58 1.85
N ILE A 44 -11.15 -0.56 3.15
CA ILE A 44 -12.44 -0.15 3.72
C ILE A 44 -12.73 1.31 3.34
N SER A 45 -11.76 2.22 3.50
CA SER A 45 -11.92 3.61 3.10
C SER A 45 -12.29 3.71 1.62
N ARG A 46 -11.63 2.96 0.73
CA ARG A 46 -11.96 3.02 -0.71
C ARG A 46 -13.30 2.39 -1.06
N VAL A 47 -13.60 1.21 -0.54
CA VAL A 47 -14.88 0.53 -0.81
C VAL A 47 -16.05 1.36 -0.30
N ARG A 48 -15.91 1.98 0.88
CA ARG A 48 -16.99 2.80 1.48
C ARG A 48 -17.12 4.18 0.84
N ILE A 49 -16.01 4.81 0.47
CA ILE A 49 -15.99 6.20 -0.01
C ILE A 49 -16.10 6.27 -1.54
N LEU A 50 -15.23 5.55 -2.26
CA LEU A 50 -15.17 5.59 -3.73
C LEU A 50 -16.19 4.65 -4.39
N ARG A 51 -16.72 3.65 -3.66
CA ARG A 51 -17.63 2.61 -4.20
C ARG A 51 -17.15 1.92 -5.48
N SER A 52 -15.85 2.01 -5.77
CA SER A 52 -15.22 1.46 -6.96
C SER A 52 -13.87 0.85 -6.59
N LEU A 53 -13.63 -0.37 -7.04
CA LEU A 53 -12.37 -1.08 -6.90
C LEU A 53 -11.50 -0.77 -8.11
N THR A 54 -10.35 -0.15 -7.86
CA THR A 54 -9.37 0.13 -8.91
C THR A 54 -8.34 -1.00 -8.99
N TRP A 55 -7.64 -1.12 -10.13
CA TRP A 55 -6.51 -2.06 -10.28
C TRP A 55 -5.45 -1.88 -9.20
N THR A 56 -5.28 -0.66 -8.69
CA THR A 56 -4.42 -0.38 -7.52
C THR A 56 -4.78 -1.23 -6.30
N ASP A 57 -6.09 -1.37 -6.03
CA ASP A 57 -6.60 -2.03 -4.84
C ASP A 57 -6.45 -3.54 -4.95
N THR A 58 -6.62 -4.09 -6.16
CA THR A 58 -6.39 -5.52 -6.42
C THR A 58 -4.92 -5.89 -6.25
N PHE A 59 -4.00 -5.07 -6.77
CA PHE A 59 -2.56 -5.27 -6.56
C PHE A 59 -2.14 -5.12 -5.10
N LEU A 60 -2.74 -4.17 -4.36
CA LEU A 60 -2.46 -3.98 -2.93
C LEU A 60 -2.94 -5.18 -2.10
N VAL A 61 -4.17 -5.65 -2.33
CA VAL A 61 -4.70 -6.83 -1.64
C VAL A 61 -3.90 -8.08 -1.99
N ALA A 62 -3.55 -8.26 -3.27
CA ALA A 62 -2.68 -9.35 -3.70
C ALA A 62 -1.30 -9.30 -3.01
N ALA A 63 -0.68 -8.12 -2.92
CA ALA A 63 0.59 -7.96 -2.21
C ALA A 63 0.50 -8.36 -0.73
N THR A 64 -0.58 -7.96 -0.04
CA THR A 64 -0.78 -8.29 1.38
C THR A 64 -1.07 -9.78 1.59
N ILE A 65 -1.87 -10.43 0.73
CA ILE A 65 -2.10 -11.88 0.79
C ILE A 65 -0.78 -12.63 0.57
N LEU A 66 -0.01 -12.25 -0.46
CA LEU A 66 1.28 -12.85 -0.73
C LEU A 66 2.28 -12.62 0.43
N PHE A 67 2.19 -11.47 1.11
CA PHE A 67 3.01 -11.18 2.29
C PHE A 67 2.66 -12.06 3.49
N VAL A 68 1.37 -12.40 3.69
CA VAL A 68 0.94 -13.40 4.70
C VAL A 68 1.55 -14.76 4.39
N VAL A 69 1.43 -15.22 3.14
CA VAL A 69 1.98 -16.52 2.71
C VAL A 69 3.49 -16.55 2.88
N GLN A 70 4.19 -15.50 2.44
CA GLN A 70 5.63 -15.36 2.59
C GLN A 70 6.06 -15.38 4.06
N THR A 71 5.37 -14.62 4.93
CA THR A 71 5.67 -14.58 6.38
C THR A 71 5.48 -15.96 7.01
N THR A 72 4.46 -16.70 6.58
CA THR A 72 4.22 -18.08 7.04
C THR A 72 5.35 -19.01 6.62
N CYS A 73 5.84 -18.91 5.37
CA CYS A 73 7.01 -19.66 4.91
C CYS A 73 8.27 -19.33 5.71
N VAL A 74 8.51 -18.04 6.01
CA VAL A 74 9.65 -17.60 6.84
C VAL A 74 9.53 -18.13 8.26
N ASN A 75 8.34 -18.07 8.87
CA ASN A 75 8.11 -18.62 10.20
C ASN A 75 8.38 -20.12 10.25
N PHE A 76 7.90 -20.87 9.25
CA PHE A 76 8.15 -22.31 9.17
C PHE A 76 9.63 -22.63 8.92
N ALA A 77 10.30 -21.86 8.06
CA ALA A 77 11.75 -21.97 7.86
C ALA A 77 12.52 -21.65 9.15
N SER A 78 12.03 -20.68 9.94
CA SER A 78 12.64 -20.30 11.21
C SER A 78 12.46 -21.35 12.29
N SER A 79 11.30 -21.97 12.38
CA SER A 79 11.06 -23.10 13.29
C SER A 79 11.93 -24.33 12.96
N ASN A 80 12.36 -24.47 11.71
CA ASN A 80 13.16 -25.60 11.24
C ASN A 80 14.66 -25.32 11.10
N GLY A 81 15.16 -24.12 11.43
CA GLY A 81 16.62 -23.89 11.36
C GLY A 81 17.18 -22.48 11.24
N ILE A 82 16.38 -21.42 11.05
CA ILE A 82 16.96 -20.05 10.97
C ILE A 82 17.52 -19.66 12.35
N GLY A 83 18.81 -19.31 12.39
CA GLY A 83 19.49 -18.93 13.62
C GLY A 83 20.10 -20.07 14.42
N LYS A 84 20.22 -21.27 13.84
CA LYS A 84 20.96 -22.42 14.40
C LYS A 84 22.21 -22.72 13.59
N HIS A 85 23.30 -23.14 14.23
CA HIS A 85 24.52 -23.59 13.54
C HIS A 85 24.24 -24.90 12.79
N ARG A 86 24.77 -25.05 11.57
CA ARG A 86 24.51 -26.23 10.70
C ARG A 86 24.82 -27.56 11.38
N ASP A 87 25.79 -27.59 12.28
CA ASP A 87 26.20 -28.80 13.01
C ASP A 87 25.14 -29.33 13.99
N THR A 88 24.15 -28.48 14.33
CA THR A 88 23.03 -28.85 15.22
C THR A 88 21.78 -29.28 14.46
N LEU A 89 21.79 -29.21 13.11
CA LEU A 89 20.65 -29.54 12.27
C LEU A 89 20.75 -30.92 11.65
N SER A 90 19.66 -31.68 11.72
CA SER A 90 19.47 -32.89 10.92
C SER A 90 19.33 -32.54 9.43
N ASP A 91 19.89 -33.36 8.54
CA ASP A 91 19.83 -33.18 7.07
C ASP A 91 18.39 -33.03 6.54
N VAL A 92 17.42 -33.69 7.18
CA VAL A 92 15.98 -33.62 6.82
C VAL A 92 15.40 -32.24 7.13
N ALA A 93 15.80 -31.64 8.26
CA ALA A 93 15.40 -30.28 8.64
C ALA A 93 16.04 -29.24 7.72
N PHE A 94 17.32 -29.44 7.35
CA PHE A 94 18.03 -28.55 6.41
C PHE A 94 17.43 -28.57 4.99
N GLN A 95 17.02 -29.73 4.49
CA GLN A 95 16.36 -29.82 3.18
C GLN A 95 14.99 -29.12 3.19
N SER A 96 14.24 -29.26 4.28
CA SER A 96 12.95 -28.57 4.45
C SER A 96 13.14 -27.06 4.54
N TYR A 97 14.11 -26.61 5.34
CA TYR A 97 14.51 -25.21 5.46
C TYR A 97 14.81 -24.57 4.09
N ASN A 98 15.67 -25.19 3.27
CA ASN A 98 16.02 -24.64 1.95
C ASN A 98 14.82 -24.51 1.01
N LYS A 99 13.88 -25.47 1.03
CA LYS A 99 12.68 -25.43 0.20
C LYS A 99 11.76 -24.26 0.59
N PHE A 100 11.49 -24.10 1.89
CA PHE A 100 10.65 -23.01 2.38
C PHE A 100 11.32 -21.64 2.23
N PHE A 101 12.64 -21.57 2.40
CA PHE A 101 13.40 -20.35 2.20
C PHE A 101 13.44 -19.93 0.72
N CYS A 102 13.61 -20.88 -0.21
CA CYS A 102 13.49 -20.61 -1.65
C CYS A 102 12.11 -20.04 -1.99
N ALA A 103 11.04 -20.69 -1.52
CA ALA A 103 9.69 -20.23 -1.72
C ALA A 103 9.47 -18.82 -1.15
N SER A 104 9.95 -18.54 0.07
CA SER A 104 9.82 -17.22 0.69
C SER A 104 10.55 -16.14 -0.10
N GLN A 105 11.75 -16.43 -0.62
CA GLN A 105 12.50 -15.46 -1.43
C GLN A 105 11.77 -15.11 -2.73
N ILE A 106 11.22 -16.11 -3.43
CA ILE A 106 10.44 -15.86 -4.66
C ILE A 106 9.18 -15.04 -4.34
N LEU A 107 8.45 -15.43 -3.29
CA LEU A 107 7.27 -14.70 -2.83
C LEU A 107 7.62 -13.26 -2.45
N SER A 108 8.76 -13.01 -1.79
CA SER A 108 9.18 -11.67 -1.40
C SER A 108 9.35 -10.73 -2.59
N VAL A 109 9.93 -11.23 -3.68
CA VAL A 109 10.09 -10.45 -4.92
C VAL A 109 8.74 -10.09 -5.51
N ILE A 110 7.80 -11.05 -5.54
CA ILE A 110 6.45 -10.82 -6.08
C ILE A 110 5.69 -9.82 -5.21
N VAL A 111 5.78 -9.90 -3.88
CA VAL A 111 5.18 -8.93 -2.95
C VAL A 111 5.67 -7.51 -3.25
N LEU A 112 6.98 -7.34 -3.40
CA LEU A 112 7.58 -6.03 -3.72
C LEU A 112 7.14 -5.52 -5.10
N ALA A 113 7.05 -6.41 -6.09
CA ALA A 113 6.58 -6.08 -7.43
C ALA A 113 5.12 -5.63 -7.42
N CYS A 114 4.22 -6.36 -6.75
CA CYS A 114 2.82 -5.99 -6.60
C CYS A 114 2.65 -4.66 -5.87
N SER A 115 3.42 -4.41 -4.81
CA SER A 115 3.41 -3.11 -4.10
C SER A 115 3.88 -1.95 -4.99
N LYS A 116 4.92 -2.15 -5.81
CA LYS A 116 5.37 -1.16 -6.81
C LYS A 116 4.31 -0.93 -7.90
N ALA A 117 3.73 -2.01 -8.42
CA ALA A 117 2.68 -1.97 -9.44
C ALA A 117 1.43 -1.23 -8.96
N ALA A 118 1.03 -1.41 -7.69
CA ALA A 118 -0.08 -0.68 -7.09
C ALA A 118 0.15 0.84 -7.13
N ILE A 119 1.35 1.33 -6.78
CA ILE A 119 1.65 2.76 -6.90
C ILE A 119 1.69 3.22 -8.35
N ALA A 120 2.28 2.45 -9.26
CA ALA A 120 2.30 2.81 -10.68
C ALA A 120 0.87 2.96 -11.25
N HIS A 121 -0.04 2.02 -10.91
CA HIS A 121 -1.45 2.11 -11.26
C HIS A 121 -2.18 3.26 -10.58
N LEU A 122 -1.82 3.58 -9.32
CA LEU A 122 -2.35 4.74 -8.63
C LEU A 122 -2.02 6.03 -9.40
N LEU A 123 -0.79 6.15 -9.91
CA LEU A 123 -0.37 7.27 -10.73
C LEU A 123 -1.12 7.34 -12.06
N ILE A 124 -1.29 6.22 -12.75
CA ILE A 124 -2.05 6.16 -14.01
C ILE A 124 -3.50 6.58 -13.79
N SER A 125 -4.10 6.20 -12.65
CA SER A 125 -5.46 6.57 -12.25
C SER A 125 -5.65 8.06 -11.91
N ILE A 126 -4.56 8.84 -11.83
CA ILE A 126 -4.60 10.30 -11.67
C ILE A 126 -4.69 11.01 -13.04
N GLU A 127 -4.76 10.25 -14.14
CA GLU A 127 -4.83 10.76 -15.52
C GLU A 127 -3.74 11.80 -15.83
N PRO A 128 -2.45 11.44 -15.70
CA PRO A 128 -1.37 12.37 -15.95
C PRO A 128 -1.21 12.64 -17.46
N PHE A 129 -0.41 13.66 -17.81
CA PHE A 129 -0.06 13.95 -19.21
C PHE A 129 0.52 12.72 -19.94
N ASN A 130 0.31 12.64 -21.25
CA ASN A 130 0.74 11.49 -22.09
C ASN A 130 2.20 11.05 -21.83
N THR A 131 3.14 11.99 -21.66
CA THR A 131 4.55 11.66 -21.37
C THR A 131 4.73 10.92 -20.04
N VAL A 132 4.03 11.35 -18.99
CA VAL A 132 4.11 10.72 -17.66
C VAL A 132 3.38 9.38 -17.66
N LEU A 133 2.28 9.26 -18.42
CA LEU A 133 1.56 8.00 -18.61
C LEU A 133 2.46 6.94 -19.26
N VAL A 134 3.14 7.28 -20.36
CA VAL A 134 4.10 6.38 -21.01
C VAL A 134 5.22 6.00 -20.05
N ALA A 135 5.76 6.96 -19.28
CA ALA A 135 6.78 6.67 -18.29
C ALA A 135 6.31 5.69 -17.19
N CYS A 136 5.07 5.82 -16.71
CA CYS A 136 4.47 4.86 -15.78
C CYS A 136 4.33 3.45 -16.38
N GLN A 137 3.92 3.34 -17.65
CA GLN A 137 3.80 2.06 -18.35
C GLN A 137 5.16 1.39 -18.57
N VAL A 138 6.17 2.15 -18.99
CA VAL A 138 7.56 1.67 -19.11
C VAL A 138 8.08 1.21 -17.75
N LEU A 139 7.81 1.96 -16.69
CA LEU A 139 8.23 1.59 -15.34
C LEU A 139 7.56 0.30 -14.86
N LEU A 140 6.27 0.09 -15.18
CA LEU A 140 5.56 -1.16 -14.90
C LEU A 140 6.20 -2.35 -15.62
N GLY A 141 6.57 -2.16 -16.90
CA GLY A 141 7.32 -3.14 -17.67
C GLY A 141 8.68 -3.46 -17.05
N LEU A 142 9.42 -2.44 -16.58
CA LEU A 142 10.71 -2.61 -15.93
C LEU A 142 10.60 -3.34 -14.59
N ILE A 143 9.54 -3.06 -13.80
CA ILE A 143 9.24 -3.80 -12.57
C ILE A 143 9.01 -5.28 -12.90
N GLY A 144 8.19 -5.58 -13.91
CA GLY A 144 7.94 -6.95 -14.36
C GLY A 144 9.21 -7.66 -14.83
N ALA A 145 10.03 -7.00 -15.64
CA ALA A 145 11.31 -7.54 -16.11
C ALA A 145 12.26 -7.83 -14.94
N TRP A 146 12.35 -6.92 -13.96
CA TRP A 146 13.13 -7.11 -12.74
C TRP A 146 12.63 -8.31 -11.92
N THR A 147 11.32 -8.48 -11.76
CA THR A 147 10.73 -9.64 -11.06
C THR A 147 11.08 -10.95 -11.74
N VAL A 148 10.95 -11.02 -13.07
CA VAL A 148 11.27 -12.22 -13.84
C VAL A 148 12.75 -12.54 -13.75
N ALA A 149 13.63 -11.54 -13.92
CA ALA A 149 15.08 -11.72 -13.80
C ALA A 149 15.47 -12.26 -12.42
N PHE A 150 14.91 -11.68 -11.35
CA PHE A 150 15.18 -12.12 -9.98
C PHE A 150 14.65 -13.55 -9.73
N ALA A 151 13.45 -13.86 -10.21
CA ALA A 151 12.86 -15.19 -10.07
C ALA A 151 13.70 -16.27 -10.79
N ILE A 152 14.22 -15.98 -11.98
CA ILE A 152 15.11 -16.88 -12.73
C ILE A 152 16.40 -17.12 -11.95
N ILE A 153 17.03 -16.06 -11.44
CA ILE A 153 18.28 -16.17 -10.67
C ILE A 153 18.07 -17.03 -9.42
N LEU A 154 16.97 -16.82 -8.68
CA LEU A 154 16.63 -17.66 -7.54
C LEU A 154 16.39 -19.12 -7.96
N ALA A 155 15.61 -19.35 -9.01
CA ALA A 155 15.31 -20.70 -9.48
C ALA A 155 16.58 -21.48 -9.85
N VAL A 156 17.52 -20.83 -10.55
CA VAL A 156 18.81 -21.42 -10.92
C VAL A 156 19.67 -21.70 -9.67
N GLN A 157 19.74 -20.75 -8.74
CA GLN A 157 20.52 -20.89 -7.50
C GLN A 157 20.07 -22.10 -6.66
N TYR A 158 18.75 -22.33 -6.53
CA TYR A 158 18.23 -23.46 -5.74
C TYR A 158 18.14 -24.78 -6.51
N ALA A 159 18.10 -24.76 -7.85
CA ALA A 159 18.07 -25.98 -8.66
C ALA A 159 19.42 -26.70 -8.73
N GLN A 160 20.53 -25.99 -8.52
CA GLN A 160 21.87 -26.52 -8.78
C GLN A 160 22.90 -26.23 -7.66
N PRO A 161 22.60 -26.41 -6.37
CA PRO A 161 23.42 -25.90 -5.24
C PRO A 161 24.91 -26.32 -5.28
N GLN A 162 25.27 -27.40 -5.97
CA GLN A 162 26.65 -27.89 -6.10
C GLN A 162 27.56 -27.01 -6.96
N LEU A 163 27.05 -26.27 -7.96
CA LEU A 163 27.91 -25.41 -8.80
C LEU A 163 28.47 -24.22 -8.01
N TRP A 164 27.73 -23.76 -6.98
CA TRP A 164 28.09 -22.61 -6.15
C TRP A 164 29.02 -22.99 -5.00
N ASN A 165 28.91 -24.21 -4.46
CA ASN A 165 29.80 -24.69 -3.41
C ASN A 165 31.19 -25.11 -3.91
N SER A 166 31.33 -25.39 -5.21
CA SER A 166 32.57 -25.97 -5.76
C SER A 166 33.55 -24.92 -6.31
N ASN A 167 33.09 -23.70 -6.62
CA ASN A 167 33.92 -22.67 -7.27
C ASN A 167 33.75 -21.29 -6.59
N PRO A 168 34.80 -20.75 -5.95
CA PRO A 168 34.73 -19.44 -5.28
C PRO A 168 34.44 -18.28 -6.25
N ASN A 169 34.86 -18.38 -7.52
CA ASN A 169 34.55 -17.36 -8.54
C ASN A 169 33.05 -17.26 -8.84
N ILE A 170 32.34 -18.39 -8.93
CA ILE A 170 30.89 -18.43 -9.18
C ILE A 170 30.12 -17.80 -8.01
N TYR A 171 30.67 -17.92 -6.80
CA TYR A 171 30.08 -17.35 -5.61
C TYR A 171 30.21 -15.81 -5.56
N MET A 172 31.36 -15.25 -5.97
CA MET A 172 31.52 -13.80 -6.15
C MET A 172 30.59 -13.24 -7.24
N ASP A 173 30.41 -13.97 -8.35
CA ASP A 173 29.46 -13.57 -9.40
C ASP A 173 28.01 -13.55 -8.89
N LEU A 174 27.64 -14.47 -8.00
CA LEU A 174 26.32 -14.49 -7.37
C LEU A 174 26.09 -13.28 -6.45
N GLU A 175 27.08 -12.90 -5.63
CA GLU A 175 27.02 -11.69 -4.80
C GLU A 175 26.83 -10.43 -5.68
N ALA A 176 27.58 -10.35 -6.79
CA ALA A 176 27.49 -9.25 -7.73
C ALA A 176 26.09 -9.17 -8.38
N LEU A 177 25.51 -10.31 -8.77
CA LEU A 177 24.16 -10.38 -9.33
C LEU A 177 23.08 -9.95 -8.31
N HIS A 178 23.14 -10.45 -7.07
CA HIS A 178 22.21 -10.05 -6.00
C HIS A 178 22.32 -8.55 -5.70
N THR A 179 23.55 -8.03 -5.62
CA THR A 179 23.80 -6.60 -5.40
C THR A 179 23.27 -5.76 -6.55
N GLY A 180 23.52 -6.16 -7.79
CA GLY A 180 23.00 -5.47 -8.98
C GLY A 180 21.47 -5.43 -9.02
N LEU A 181 20.82 -6.55 -8.71
CA LEU A 181 19.36 -6.61 -8.62
C LEU A 181 18.81 -5.75 -7.48
N ALA A 182 19.50 -5.67 -6.34
CA ALA A 182 19.10 -4.80 -5.23
C ALA A 182 19.28 -3.31 -5.57
N VAL A 183 20.32 -2.94 -6.33
CA VAL A 183 20.47 -1.58 -6.88
C VAL A 183 19.32 -1.26 -7.85
N CYS A 184 18.99 -2.18 -8.76
CA CYS A 184 17.83 -2.03 -9.65
C CYS A 184 16.53 -1.84 -8.86
N HIS A 185 16.34 -2.57 -7.76
CA HIS A 185 15.19 -2.41 -6.88
C HIS A 185 15.09 -0.99 -6.31
N MET A 186 16.21 -0.42 -5.85
CA MET A 186 16.26 0.96 -5.34
C MET A 186 15.97 1.97 -6.45
N LEU A 187 16.56 1.79 -7.64
CA LEU A 187 16.33 2.67 -8.79
C LEU A 187 14.85 2.70 -9.18
N LEU A 188 14.16 1.56 -9.13
CA LEU A 188 12.72 1.47 -9.35
C LEU A 188 11.92 2.26 -8.31
N ASP A 189 12.30 2.22 -7.03
CA ASP A 189 11.63 3.04 -6.01
C ASP A 189 11.90 4.53 -6.19
N ILE A 190 13.13 4.92 -6.53
CA ILE A 190 13.47 6.32 -6.81
C ILE A 190 12.67 6.82 -8.02
N ALA A 191 12.55 6.01 -9.08
CA ALA A 191 11.73 6.35 -10.25
C ALA A 191 10.24 6.53 -9.89
N LEU A 192 9.69 5.67 -9.02
CA LEU A 192 8.32 5.81 -8.51
C LEU A 192 8.11 7.10 -7.69
N VAL A 193 9.14 7.60 -7.00
CA VAL A 193 9.09 8.88 -6.28
C VAL A 193 9.30 10.07 -7.22
N ALA A 194 10.15 9.93 -8.23
CA ALA A 194 10.44 11.00 -9.18
C ALA A 194 9.25 11.33 -10.10
N LEU A 195 8.51 10.32 -10.57
CA LEU A 195 7.33 10.49 -11.43
C LEU A 195 6.29 11.49 -10.89
N PRO A 196 5.75 11.32 -9.65
CA PRO A 196 4.78 12.24 -9.10
C PRO A 196 5.40 13.62 -8.80
N MET A 197 6.69 13.69 -8.49
CA MET A 197 7.40 14.97 -8.31
C MET A 197 7.45 15.78 -9.61
N ILE A 198 7.78 15.14 -10.72
CA ILE A 198 7.80 15.76 -12.06
C ILE A 198 6.39 16.23 -12.43
N LEU A 199 5.37 15.41 -12.19
CA LEU A 199 3.98 15.77 -12.42
C LEU A 199 3.60 17.03 -11.63
N MET A 200 3.91 17.07 -10.34
CA MET A 200 3.60 18.22 -9.47
C MET A 200 4.39 19.49 -9.81
N CYS A 201 5.59 19.37 -10.40
CA CYS A 201 6.34 20.54 -10.88
C CYS A 201 5.70 21.17 -12.13
N LYS A 202 4.97 20.40 -12.92
CA LYS A 202 4.30 20.87 -14.15
C LYS A 202 2.90 21.44 -13.88
N VAL A 203 2.22 20.97 -12.84
CA VAL A 203 0.86 21.41 -12.51
C VAL A 203 0.90 22.63 -11.57
N GLN A 204 0.14 23.68 -11.92
CA GLN A 204 0.00 24.89 -11.09
C GLN A 204 -0.87 24.62 -9.85
N MET A 205 -0.28 24.03 -8.81
CA MET A 205 -0.95 23.79 -7.51
C MET A 205 -0.44 24.77 -6.45
N SER A 206 -1.26 25.02 -5.41
CA SER A 206 -0.80 25.78 -4.25
C SER A 206 0.38 25.07 -3.57
N GLN A 207 1.37 25.84 -3.11
CA GLN A 207 2.62 25.29 -2.56
C GLN A 207 2.38 24.31 -1.40
N TRP A 208 1.33 24.55 -0.61
CA TRP A 208 0.92 23.66 0.47
C TRP A 208 0.46 22.28 -0.02
N LYS A 209 -0.41 22.22 -1.04
CA LYS A 209 -0.88 20.95 -1.62
C LYS A 209 0.27 20.19 -2.27
N ARG A 210 1.16 20.92 -2.96
CA ARG A 210 2.38 20.36 -3.55
C ARG A 210 3.27 19.71 -2.49
N LEU A 211 3.56 20.42 -1.40
CA LEU A 211 4.39 19.88 -0.31
C LEU A 211 3.79 18.59 0.27
N GLN A 212 2.48 18.56 0.51
CA GLN A 212 1.85 17.35 1.05
C GLN A 212 1.96 16.16 0.09
N ILE A 213 1.78 16.35 -1.22
CA ILE A 213 1.92 15.26 -2.20
C ILE A 213 3.38 14.78 -2.26
N CYS A 214 4.33 15.73 -2.29
CA CYS A 214 5.75 15.43 -2.27
C CYS A 214 6.14 14.61 -1.02
N ALA A 215 5.59 14.96 0.16
CA ALA A 215 5.87 14.24 1.40
C ALA A 215 5.35 12.79 1.39
N LEU A 216 4.15 12.54 0.83
CA LEU A 216 3.56 11.20 0.80
C LEU A 216 4.32 10.26 -0.12
N PHE A 217 4.72 10.75 -1.30
CA PHE A 217 5.54 9.97 -2.20
C PHE A 217 6.99 9.88 -1.69
N GLY A 218 7.51 10.93 -1.08
CA GLY A 218 8.83 10.96 -0.47
C GLY A 218 9.02 9.94 0.65
N LEU A 219 7.97 9.57 1.38
CA LEU A 219 8.04 8.51 2.39
C LEU A 219 8.55 7.17 1.82
N ARG A 220 8.29 6.90 0.53
CA ARG A 220 8.77 5.70 -0.14
C ARG A 220 10.30 5.64 -0.23
N LEU A 221 11.02 6.75 -0.07
CA LEU A 221 12.49 6.78 0.04
C LEU A 221 13.01 6.03 1.28
N LEU A 222 12.15 5.77 2.27
CA LEU A 222 12.49 4.89 3.38
C LEU A 222 12.80 3.46 2.91
N VAL A 223 12.14 2.97 1.86
CA VAL A 223 12.30 1.60 1.35
C VAL A 223 13.71 1.35 0.80
N PRO A 224 14.28 2.24 -0.05
CA PRO A 224 15.70 2.19 -0.40
C PRO A 224 16.64 2.21 0.80
N ALA A 225 16.37 3.04 1.83
CA ALA A 225 17.22 3.11 3.02
C ALA A 225 17.26 1.76 3.78
N LEU A 226 16.11 1.10 3.94
CA LEU A 226 16.02 -0.24 4.51
C LEU A 226 16.72 -1.29 3.61
N THR A 227 16.63 -1.12 2.29
CA THR A 227 17.27 -2.01 1.32
C THR A 227 18.80 -1.91 1.37
N ILE A 228 19.36 -0.73 1.66
CA ILE A 228 20.82 -0.58 1.87
C ILE A 228 21.25 -1.45 3.05
N GLN A 229 20.51 -1.39 4.14
CA GLN A 229 20.83 -2.15 5.33
C GLN A 229 20.64 -3.67 5.14
N TYR A 230 19.68 -4.06 4.30
CA TYR A 230 19.56 -5.44 3.82
C TYR A 230 20.82 -5.90 3.07
N ILE A 231 21.31 -5.13 2.08
CA ILE A 231 22.54 -5.46 1.33
C ILE A 231 23.74 -5.55 2.27
N VAL A 232 23.90 -4.59 3.17
CA VAL A 232 25.00 -4.59 4.17
C VAL A 232 24.94 -5.83 5.05
N SER A 233 23.75 -6.25 5.47
CA SER A 233 23.56 -7.45 6.28
C SER A 233 23.81 -8.74 5.48
N LEU A 234 23.71 -8.69 4.15
CA LEU A 234 23.93 -9.84 3.27
C LEU A 234 25.41 -10.13 3.02
N ARG A 235 26.28 -9.11 3.12
CA ARG A 235 27.75 -9.22 3.00
C ARG A 235 28.38 -10.33 3.89
N PRO A 236 28.08 -10.44 5.19
CA PRO A 236 28.62 -11.51 6.04
C PRO A 236 28.08 -12.91 5.68
N VAL A 237 26.93 -13.01 5.02
CA VAL A 237 26.41 -14.29 4.49
C VAL A 237 27.28 -14.78 3.34
N PHE A 238 27.74 -13.85 2.49
CA PHE A 238 28.64 -14.18 1.38
C PHE A 238 30.11 -14.36 1.79
N HIS A 239 30.51 -13.85 2.96
CA HIS A 239 31.90 -13.96 3.42
C HIS A 239 32.14 -15.08 4.45
N SER A 240 31.09 -15.66 5.04
CA SER A 240 31.21 -16.72 6.05
C SER A 240 31.40 -18.10 5.41
N ILE A 241 32.17 -18.97 6.09
CA ILE A 241 32.34 -20.38 5.74
C ILE A 241 30.96 -21.05 5.71
N SER A 242 30.68 -21.84 4.67
CA SER A 242 29.38 -22.43 4.31
C SER A 242 28.62 -23.19 5.41
N LEU A 243 29.26 -23.46 6.56
CA LEU A 243 28.64 -24.10 7.72
C LEU A 243 27.77 -23.14 8.54
N ASP A 244 28.12 -21.87 8.66
CA ASP A 244 27.41 -20.93 9.55
C ASP A 244 26.36 -20.06 8.83
N GLN A 245 26.07 -20.41 7.57
CA GLN A 245 25.11 -19.69 6.73
C GLN A 245 23.71 -19.50 7.36
N PRO A 246 23.11 -20.48 8.08
CA PRO A 246 21.81 -20.29 8.72
C PRO A 246 21.85 -19.36 9.95
N TRP A 247 23.04 -19.15 10.55
CA TRP A 247 23.27 -18.20 11.64
C TRP A 247 23.37 -16.76 11.13
N HIS A 248 23.94 -16.53 9.95
CA HIS A 248 24.07 -15.17 9.42
C HIS A 248 22.84 -14.67 8.64
N ILE A 249 21.93 -15.56 8.24
CA ILE A 249 20.78 -15.22 7.38
C ILE A 249 19.59 -14.60 8.14
N LEU A 250 19.59 -14.67 9.47
CA LEU A 250 18.54 -14.08 10.32
C LEU A 250 18.45 -12.56 10.18
N MET A 251 19.58 -11.86 10.17
CA MET A 251 19.60 -10.39 10.07
C MET A 251 19.12 -9.92 8.69
N PRO A 252 19.60 -10.46 7.54
CA PRO A 252 19.03 -10.17 6.23
C PRO A 252 17.54 -10.46 6.11
N THR A 253 17.06 -11.56 6.72
CA THR A 253 15.64 -11.94 6.67
C THR A 253 14.77 -10.89 7.38
N LEU A 254 15.22 -10.40 8.54
CA LEU A 254 14.55 -9.31 9.27
C LEU A 254 14.49 -8.02 8.46
N TRP A 255 15.61 -7.61 7.85
CA TRP A 255 15.65 -6.42 7.01
C TRP A 255 14.73 -6.56 5.79
N LEU A 256 14.71 -7.73 5.15
CA LEU A 256 13.82 -7.98 4.02
C LEU A 256 12.34 -7.88 4.43
N GLN A 257 11.98 -8.38 5.60
CA GLN A 257 10.62 -8.27 6.12
C GLN A 257 10.23 -6.81 6.40
N LEU A 258 11.16 -6.02 6.93
CA LEU A 258 10.98 -4.57 7.10
C LEU A 258 10.79 -3.87 5.76
N VAL A 259 11.59 -4.21 4.74
CA VAL A 259 11.49 -3.66 3.38
C VAL A 259 10.10 -3.94 2.80
N GLN A 260 9.61 -5.18 2.89
CA GLN A 260 8.28 -5.57 2.40
C GLN A 260 7.15 -4.85 3.15
N GLY A 261 7.18 -4.87 4.48
CA GLY A 261 6.18 -4.19 5.31
C GLY A 261 6.14 -2.68 5.06
N ALA A 262 7.31 -2.03 5.02
CA ALA A 262 7.42 -0.61 4.73
C ALA A 262 6.91 -0.28 3.32
N SER A 263 7.20 -1.11 2.31
CA SER A 263 6.70 -0.91 0.93
C SER A 263 5.17 -0.95 0.87
N ILE A 264 4.53 -1.91 1.56
CA ILE A 264 3.07 -2.01 1.63
C ILE A 264 2.49 -0.78 2.34
N ILE A 265 3.02 -0.41 3.52
CA ILE A 265 2.54 0.75 4.28
C ILE A 265 2.69 2.05 3.47
N CYS A 266 3.83 2.26 2.80
CA CYS A 266 4.04 3.41 1.93
C CYS A 266 3.08 3.44 0.73
N THR A 267 2.60 2.28 0.28
CA THR A 267 1.59 2.18 -0.79
C THR A 267 0.19 2.55 -0.30
N CYS A 268 -0.14 2.21 0.95
CA CYS A 268 -1.41 2.56 1.59
C CYS A 268 -1.59 4.07 1.78
N ILE A 269 -0.51 4.80 2.12
CA ILE A 269 -0.58 6.21 2.55
C ILE A 269 -1.12 7.18 1.46
N PRO A 270 -0.59 7.21 0.22
CA PRO A 270 -1.14 8.04 -0.85
C PRO A 270 -2.58 7.65 -1.20
N SER A 271 -2.88 6.36 -1.19
CA SER A 271 -4.21 5.82 -1.46
C SER A 271 -5.24 6.26 -0.41
N LEU A 272 -4.85 6.21 0.87
CA LEU A 272 -5.70 6.62 1.97
C LEU A 272 -5.97 8.13 1.91
N LYS A 273 -4.95 8.94 1.64
CA LYS A 273 -5.16 10.39 1.46
C LYS A 273 -6.11 10.69 0.30
N ARG A 274 -5.96 10.01 -0.84
CA ARG A 274 -6.88 10.18 -1.98
C ARG A 274 -8.32 9.86 -1.57
N ALA A 275 -8.54 8.76 -0.85
CA ALA A 275 -9.87 8.41 -0.33
C ALA A 275 -10.42 9.47 0.64
N LEU A 276 -9.59 10.00 1.57
CA LEU A 276 -10.02 11.06 2.48
C LEU A 276 -10.34 12.37 1.76
N ALA A 277 -9.57 12.74 0.73
CA ALA A 277 -9.81 13.96 -0.04
C ALA A 277 -11.17 13.91 -0.77
N GLU A 278 -11.53 12.75 -1.33
CA GLU A 278 -12.84 12.55 -1.97
C GLU A 278 -13.99 12.51 -0.95
N LEU A 279 -13.74 12.03 0.28
CA LEU A 279 -14.73 12.13 1.35
C LEU A 279 -15.01 13.59 1.72
N GLN A 280 -13.97 14.42 1.81
CA GLN A 280 -14.11 15.84 2.13
C GLN A 280 -14.89 16.58 1.03
N THR A 281 -14.60 16.31 -0.25
CA THR A 281 -15.35 16.90 -1.37
C THR A 281 -16.80 16.39 -1.43
N GLY A 282 -17.03 15.10 -1.19
CA GLY A 282 -18.37 14.51 -1.18
C GLY A 282 -19.25 15.03 -0.03
N MET A 283 -18.69 15.16 1.17
CA MET A 283 -19.40 15.79 2.31
C MET A 283 -19.70 17.26 2.02
N MET A 284 -18.73 18.01 1.48
CA MET A 284 -18.92 19.42 1.17
C MET A 284 -19.94 19.61 0.04
N ALA A 285 -19.96 18.75 -0.97
CA ALA A 285 -20.99 18.74 -2.01
C ALA A 285 -22.38 18.43 -1.45
N GLY A 286 -22.49 17.47 -0.51
CA GLY A 286 -23.73 17.17 0.20
C GLY A 286 -24.26 18.36 0.98
N THR A 287 -23.40 19.03 1.76
CA THR A 287 -23.79 20.24 2.52
C THR A 287 -24.21 21.40 1.61
N VAL A 288 -23.54 21.61 0.47
CA VAL A 288 -23.93 22.66 -0.48
C VAL A 288 -25.27 22.34 -1.14
N SER A 289 -25.53 21.08 -1.50
CA SER A 289 -26.81 20.68 -2.08
C SER A 289 -27.96 20.85 -1.08
N GLU A 290 -27.75 20.50 0.19
CA GLU A 290 -28.75 20.67 1.25
C GLU A 290 -29.05 22.16 1.54
N LEU A 291 -28.01 23.00 1.59
CA LEU A 291 -28.16 24.47 1.71
C LEU A 291 -28.90 25.08 0.51
N PHE A 292 -28.63 24.57 -0.70
CA PHE A 292 -29.33 25.04 -1.90
C PHE A 292 -30.79 24.60 -1.91
N GLU A 293 -31.10 23.35 -1.56
CA GLU A 293 -32.50 22.88 -1.43
C GLU A 293 -33.28 23.65 -0.36
N LEU A 294 -32.66 23.94 0.80
CA LEU A 294 -33.25 24.78 1.84
C LEU A 294 -33.49 26.23 1.36
N SER A 295 -32.56 26.80 0.59
CA SER A 295 -32.71 28.16 0.03
C SER A 295 -33.79 28.24 -1.04
N VAL A 296 -33.89 27.24 -1.92
CA VAL A 296 -34.92 27.14 -2.96
C VAL A 296 -36.30 26.93 -2.34
N SER A 297 -36.40 26.03 -1.34
CA SER A 297 -37.64 25.81 -0.58
C SER A 297 -38.10 27.10 0.14
N GLY A 298 -37.17 27.81 0.78
CA GLY A 298 -37.44 29.09 1.44
C GLY A 298 -37.84 30.22 0.48
N HIS A 299 -37.31 30.26 -0.74
CA HIS A 299 -37.78 31.18 -1.78
C HIS A 299 -39.17 30.80 -2.28
N MET A 300 -39.43 29.52 -2.54
CA MET A 300 -40.73 29.04 -3.03
C MET A 300 -41.85 29.31 -2.02
N ALA A 301 -41.58 29.14 -0.71
CA ALA A 301 -42.51 29.47 0.35
C ALA A 301 -42.82 30.98 0.41
N ARG A 302 -41.81 31.85 0.30
CA ARG A 302 -41.98 33.31 0.26
C ARG A 302 -42.77 33.77 -0.97
N TRP A 303 -42.50 33.20 -2.14
CA TRP A 303 -43.25 33.49 -3.36
C TRP A 303 -44.72 33.07 -3.25
N ARG A 304 -44.99 31.90 -2.66
CA ARG A 304 -46.36 31.42 -2.43
C ARG A 304 -47.13 32.34 -1.47
N MET A 305 -46.47 32.85 -0.43
CA MET A 305 -47.07 33.83 0.49
C MET A 305 -47.35 35.17 -0.20
N ALA A 306 -46.41 35.67 -1.01
CA ALA A 306 -46.59 36.92 -1.76
C ALA A 306 -47.75 36.84 -2.78
N LEU A 307 -47.91 35.69 -3.45
CA LEU A 307 -49.04 35.45 -4.36
C LEU A 307 -50.37 35.42 -3.62
N HIS A 308 -50.44 34.78 -2.44
CA HIS A 308 -51.63 34.79 -1.61
C HIS A 308 -51.97 36.20 -1.11
N GLN A 309 -50.98 36.99 -0.72
CA GLN A 309 -51.17 38.38 -0.31
C GLN A 309 -51.74 39.22 -1.46
N ASN A 310 -51.15 39.13 -2.65
CA ASN A 310 -51.58 39.86 -3.83
C ASN A 310 -53.01 39.45 -4.29
N GLN A 311 -53.36 38.16 -4.18
CA GLN A 311 -54.75 37.73 -4.42
C GLN A 311 -55.72 38.32 -3.38
N LYS A 312 -55.33 38.38 -2.11
CA LYS A 312 -56.16 38.95 -1.03
C LYS A 312 -56.37 40.46 -1.21
N ASP A 313 -55.35 41.18 -1.65
CA ASP A 313 -55.43 42.61 -1.96
C ASP A 313 -56.27 42.88 -3.21
N ARG A 314 -56.15 42.05 -4.25
CA ARG A 314 -57.04 42.11 -5.42
C ARG A 314 -58.51 41.81 -5.07
N ALA A 315 -58.78 40.93 -4.11
CA ALA A 315 -60.13 40.68 -3.64
C ALA A 315 -60.71 41.87 -2.84
N ARG A 316 -59.86 42.64 -2.13
CA ARG A 316 -60.27 43.88 -1.45
C ARG A 316 -60.49 45.07 -2.37
N MET A 317 -59.78 45.14 -3.50
CA MET A 317 -59.89 46.23 -4.47
C MET A 317 -60.98 46.05 -5.53
N ARG A 318 -61.78 44.98 -5.48
CA ARG A 318 -62.97 44.91 -6.34
C ARG A 318 -64.03 45.89 -5.80
N PRO A 319 -64.40 46.93 -6.55
CA PRO A 319 -65.51 47.79 -6.14
C PRO A 319 -66.79 46.95 -6.15
N SER A 320 -67.65 47.17 -5.14
CA SER A 320 -68.99 46.59 -5.14
C SER A 320 -69.69 47.02 -6.42
N THR A 321 -70.28 46.06 -7.13
CA THR A 321 -70.96 46.19 -8.43
C THR A 321 -72.16 47.16 -8.46
N THR A 322 -72.32 47.99 -7.45
CA THR A 322 -73.42 48.94 -7.28
C THR A 322 -73.16 50.31 -7.94
N ASP A 323 -71.91 50.69 -8.21
CA ASP A 323 -71.59 52.05 -8.73
C ASP A 323 -71.46 52.17 -10.26
N LEU A 324 -71.37 51.07 -10.99
CA LEU A 324 -71.15 51.09 -12.45
C LEU A 324 -72.42 51.26 -13.29
N THR A 325 -73.61 51.18 -12.69
CA THR A 325 -74.89 51.36 -13.39
C THR A 325 -75.41 52.80 -13.41
N GLN A 326 -74.85 53.73 -12.64
CA GLN A 326 -75.31 55.14 -12.67
C GLN A 326 -74.68 55.99 -13.78
N VAL A 327 -73.47 55.66 -14.27
CA VAL A 327 -72.75 56.51 -15.24
C VAL A 327 -73.20 56.28 -16.69
N VAL A 328 -73.86 55.16 -16.99
CA VAL A 328 -74.26 54.82 -18.37
C VAL A 328 -75.61 55.47 -18.76
N THR A 329 -76.45 55.85 -17.80
CA THR A 329 -77.80 56.37 -18.07
C THR A 329 -77.84 57.87 -18.38
N GLU A 330 -76.79 58.63 -18.06
CA GLU A 330 -76.79 60.11 -18.21
C GLU A 330 -76.29 60.59 -19.59
N ARG A 331 -75.91 59.67 -20.49
CA ARG A 331 -75.44 60.02 -21.85
C ARG A 331 -76.48 59.82 -22.96
N SER A 332 -77.73 59.44 -22.64
CA SER A 332 -78.74 59.12 -23.64
C SER A 332 -80.06 59.88 -23.53
N THR A 333 -80.09 61.04 -22.90
CA THR A 333 -81.24 61.98 -22.95
C THR A 333 -80.78 63.42 -22.88
#